data_AF-M5EPY5-F1
#
_entry.id   AF-M5EPY5-F1
#
_cell.length_a   1.000
_cell.length_b   1.000
_cell.length_c   1.000
_cell.angle_alpha   90.00
_cell.angle_beta   90.00
_cell.angle_gamma   90.00
#
_symmetry.space_group_name_H-M   'P 1'
#
loop_
_entity.id
_entity.type
_entity.pdbx_description
1 polymer ?
#
loop_
_entity_poly.entity_id
_entity_poly.type
_entity_poly.pdbx_seq_one_letter_code
_entity_poly.pdbx_strand_id
1 'polypeptide(L)'
;MHKNERSLPETVLVSIRGRNARKAKSEQRKRTDNTEMVVASYNVHKCIGVDRKFDPERTARVIREISPDVIALQEADNRFGDRAGLLDLARLEMETGLVPVPITGNGKGHGWRGNVLLFKRGTVRDVHQIKLPGLEPRGALVAEIDLDEKPTLRVIAAHLGLLRHSRSEQARAVLDIMSSADERPTLLLGDLNEWRLGNRSSLNTLHTTFGPLPPAVPTFPSSLPLLALDRIMANRHGMISTVEAHDTPLSRVASDHLPLTAFVRL
;
A
#
# COMPACT_ATOMS: atom_id res chain seq x y z
N MET A 1 -15.20 29.72 14.22
CA MET A 1 -15.09 28.31 13.77
C MET A 1 -13.63 27.88 13.82
N HIS A 2 -13.17 27.34 14.96
CA HIS A 2 -11.77 26.96 15.14
C HIS A 2 -11.44 25.67 14.39
N LYS A 3 -10.56 25.77 13.38
CA LYS A 3 -9.94 24.63 12.71
C LYS A 3 -8.92 24.01 13.66
N ASN A 4 -9.09 22.72 13.94
CA ASN A 4 -8.22 21.94 14.82
C ASN A 4 -6.95 21.55 14.03
N GLU A 5 -5.96 22.46 13.97
CA GLU A 5 -4.64 22.18 13.38
C GLU A 5 -3.83 21.33 14.36
N ARG A 6 -3.69 20.03 14.09
CA ARG A 6 -2.87 19.16 14.95
C ARG A 6 -1.38 19.28 14.63
N SER A 7 -0.58 19.49 15.66
CA SER A 7 0.88 19.64 15.56
C SER A 7 1.62 18.28 15.61
N LEU A 8 2.88 18.24 15.17
CA LEU A 8 3.77 17.07 15.28
C LEU A 8 3.80 16.46 16.72
N PRO A 9 3.92 17.26 17.80
CA PRO A 9 3.81 16.79 19.18
C PRO A 9 2.52 16.03 19.51
N GLU A 10 1.37 16.47 19.00
CA GLU A 10 0.08 15.80 19.26
C GLU A 10 -0.03 14.47 18.51
N THR A 11 0.56 14.38 17.32
CA THR A 11 0.61 13.12 16.54
C THR A 11 1.44 12.07 17.28
N VAL A 12 2.54 12.47 17.91
CA VAL A 12 3.38 11.63 18.78
C VAL A 12 2.58 11.14 20.00
N LEU A 13 1.86 12.04 20.69
CA LEU A 13 1.05 11.72 21.87
C LEU A 13 -0.11 10.74 21.56
N VAL A 14 -0.79 10.92 20.42
CA VAL A 14 -1.84 9.99 19.96
C VAL A 14 -1.27 8.62 19.57
N SER A 15 -0.07 8.60 18.98
CA SER A 15 0.61 7.34 18.62
C SER A 15 0.95 6.48 19.84
N ILE A 16 1.32 7.11 20.97
CA ILE A 16 1.71 6.41 22.19
C ILE A 16 0.48 5.88 22.94
N ARG A 17 -0.59 6.68 23.04
CA ARG A 17 -1.82 6.30 23.77
C ARG A 17 -2.61 5.16 23.09
N GLY A 18 -2.45 4.94 21.79
CA GLY A 18 -3.21 3.93 21.03
C GLY A 18 -2.56 2.55 20.91
N ARG A 19 -1.29 2.36 21.33
CA ARG A 19 -0.50 1.14 21.05
C ARG A 19 -1.06 -0.12 21.71
N ASN A 20 -1.38 -0.05 23.00
CA ASN A 20 -1.83 -1.24 23.75
C ASN A 20 -3.26 -1.67 23.40
N ALA A 21 -4.13 -0.71 23.07
CA ALA A 21 -5.52 -0.99 22.70
C ALA A 21 -5.66 -1.57 21.27
N ARG A 22 -4.75 -1.24 20.35
CA ARG A 22 -4.72 -1.82 18.98
C ARG A 22 -4.20 -3.26 18.98
N LYS A 23 -3.14 -3.53 19.75
CA LYS A 23 -2.56 -4.87 19.88
C LYS A 23 -3.57 -5.90 20.44
N ALA A 24 -4.37 -5.49 21.44
CA ALA A 24 -5.43 -6.33 22.00
C ALA A 24 -6.62 -6.57 21.04
N LYS A 25 -6.90 -5.63 20.12
CA LYS A 25 -7.97 -5.76 19.12
C LYS A 25 -7.54 -6.59 17.89
N SER A 26 -6.28 -6.52 17.47
CA SER A 26 -5.78 -7.26 16.29
C SER A 26 -5.68 -8.76 16.56
N GLU A 27 -5.34 -9.17 17.79
CA GLU A 27 -5.34 -10.60 18.19
C GLU A 27 -6.76 -11.20 18.25
N GLN A 28 -7.78 -10.36 18.44
CA GLN A 28 -9.16 -10.78 18.64
C GLN A 28 -9.99 -10.84 17.34
N ARG A 29 -9.58 -10.12 16.28
CA ARG A 29 -10.21 -10.15 14.94
C ARG A 29 -9.50 -11.12 14.00
N LYS A 30 -9.39 -12.39 14.40
CA LYS A 30 -9.18 -13.48 13.44
C LYS A 30 -10.38 -13.50 12.49
N ARG A 31 -10.16 -13.56 11.16
CA ARG A 31 -11.16 -13.72 10.07
C ARG A 31 -12.50 -14.31 10.58
N THR A 32 -13.40 -13.46 11.08
CA THR A 32 -14.69 -13.90 11.64
C THR A 32 -15.79 -13.92 10.57
N ASP A 33 -15.52 -13.35 9.39
CA ASP A 33 -16.48 -13.22 8.31
C ASP A 33 -15.81 -13.63 6.99
N ASN A 34 -16.32 -14.67 6.34
CA ASN A 34 -15.77 -15.25 5.10
C ASN A 34 -15.96 -14.31 3.89
N THR A 35 -16.54 -13.13 4.12
CA THR A 35 -16.86 -12.12 3.11
C THR A 35 -15.80 -11.03 2.97
N GLU A 36 -14.91 -10.86 3.96
CA GLU A 36 -13.91 -9.78 3.98
C GLU A 36 -12.55 -10.22 3.41
N MET A 37 -12.01 -9.38 2.55
CA MET A 37 -10.69 -9.52 1.93
C MET A 37 -9.64 -8.79 2.77
N VAL A 38 -8.49 -9.41 2.98
CA VAL A 38 -7.32 -8.74 3.56
C VAL A 38 -6.50 -8.10 2.44
N VAL A 39 -6.41 -6.78 2.44
CA VAL A 39 -5.54 -6.03 1.51
C VAL A 39 -4.36 -5.42 2.25
N ALA A 40 -3.21 -5.32 1.59
CA ALA A 40 -2.02 -4.74 2.20
C ALA A 40 -1.23 -3.84 1.25
N SER A 41 -0.48 -2.89 1.82
CA SER A 41 0.58 -2.15 1.15
C SER A 41 1.85 -2.27 1.96
N TYR A 42 2.99 -2.48 1.29
CA TYR A 42 4.28 -2.61 1.97
C TYR A 42 5.44 -2.09 1.13
N ASN A 43 6.05 -0.99 1.56
CA ASN A 43 7.37 -0.59 1.06
C ASN A 43 8.44 -1.53 1.66
N VAL A 44 9.01 -2.39 0.82
CA VAL A 44 9.93 -3.45 1.26
C VAL A 44 11.38 -2.96 1.39
N HIS A 45 11.64 -1.69 1.11
CA HIS A 45 12.98 -1.08 1.20
C HIS A 45 14.06 -1.92 0.49
N LYS A 46 13.74 -2.43 -0.72
CA LYS A 46 14.63 -3.31 -1.49
C LYS A 46 15.03 -4.59 -0.75
N CYS A 47 14.16 -5.08 0.13
CA CYS A 47 14.42 -6.19 1.04
C CYS A 47 15.63 -5.96 1.96
N ILE A 48 16.00 -4.70 2.21
CA ILE A 48 17.05 -4.30 3.15
C ILE A 48 16.38 -3.88 4.46
N GLY A 49 16.72 -4.57 5.55
CA GLY A 49 16.16 -4.24 6.85
C GLY A 49 16.82 -3.05 7.52
N VAL A 50 16.29 -2.65 8.67
CA VAL A 50 16.88 -1.60 9.52
C VAL A 50 18.28 -1.99 10.03
N ASP A 51 18.59 -3.28 10.02
CA ASP A 51 19.91 -3.86 10.29
C ASP A 51 20.87 -3.79 9.09
N ARG A 52 20.44 -3.17 7.98
CA ARG A 52 21.15 -3.00 6.71
C ARG A 52 21.48 -4.30 5.98
N LYS A 53 20.85 -5.42 6.36
CA LYS A 53 21.03 -6.70 5.67
C LYS A 53 19.98 -6.85 4.57
N PHE A 54 20.44 -7.23 3.37
CA PHE A 54 19.58 -7.68 2.29
C PHE A 54 19.11 -9.12 2.59
N ASP A 55 17.81 -9.30 2.79
CA ASP A 55 17.17 -10.59 3.09
C ASP A 55 15.74 -10.63 2.49
N PRO A 56 15.60 -11.01 1.21
CA PRO A 56 14.28 -11.19 0.58
C PRO A 56 13.38 -12.20 1.26
N GLU A 57 13.97 -13.23 1.87
CA GLU A 57 13.23 -14.28 2.58
C GLU A 57 12.62 -13.73 3.88
N ARG A 58 13.28 -12.75 4.54
CA ARG A 58 12.67 -11.98 5.64
C ARG A 58 11.46 -11.18 5.19
N THR A 59 11.52 -10.53 4.04
CA THR A 59 10.36 -9.84 3.46
C THR A 59 9.24 -10.83 3.14
N ALA A 60 9.56 -11.98 2.53
CA ALA A 60 8.59 -13.05 2.26
C ALA A 60 7.94 -13.58 3.55
N ARG A 61 8.70 -13.77 4.64
CA ARG A 61 8.15 -14.12 5.96
C ARG A 61 7.13 -13.10 6.46
N VAL A 62 7.38 -11.79 6.30
CA VAL A 62 6.41 -10.75 6.67
C VAL A 62 5.13 -10.85 5.83
N ILE A 63 5.25 -11.08 4.51
CA ILE A 63 4.09 -11.28 3.63
C ILE A 63 3.28 -12.50 4.08
N ARG A 64 3.95 -13.59 4.50
CA ARG A 64 3.30 -14.78 5.08
C ARG A 64 2.61 -14.51 6.41
N GLU A 65 3.22 -13.71 7.29
CA GLU A 65 2.58 -13.29 8.55
C GLU A 65 1.27 -12.52 8.32
N ILE A 66 1.25 -11.65 7.29
CA ILE A 66 0.04 -10.89 6.92
C ILE A 66 -1.01 -11.80 6.30
N SER A 67 -0.59 -12.76 5.46
CA SER A 67 -1.46 -13.60 4.64
C SER A 67 -2.51 -12.79 3.85
N PRO A 68 -2.09 -11.81 3.03
CA PRO A 68 -3.02 -10.95 2.31
C PRO A 68 -3.70 -11.71 1.16
N ASP A 69 -4.87 -11.24 0.78
CA ASP A 69 -5.55 -11.65 -0.45
C ASP A 69 -5.14 -10.76 -1.63
N VAL A 70 -4.79 -9.50 -1.38
CA VAL A 70 -4.16 -8.56 -2.33
C VAL A 70 -3.07 -7.78 -1.61
N ILE A 71 -1.88 -7.63 -2.21
CA ILE A 71 -0.81 -6.81 -1.64
C ILE A 71 -0.06 -6.00 -2.70
N ALA A 72 0.07 -4.70 -2.45
CA ALA A 72 0.91 -3.80 -3.22
C ALA A 72 2.28 -3.63 -2.53
N LEU A 73 3.36 -4.05 -3.19
CA LEU A 73 4.73 -3.88 -2.72
C LEU A 73 5.37 -2.68 -3.42
N GLN A 74 6.09 -1.87 -2.67
CA GLN A 74 6.92 -0.77 -3.19
C GLN A 74 8.39 -1.05 -2.96
N GLU A 75 9.25 -0.61 -3.89
CA GLU A 75 10.70 -0.88 -3.88
C GLU A 75 11.07 -2.37 -3.93
N ALA A 76 10.24 -3.18 -4.58
CA ALA A 76 10.47 -4.63 -4.75
C ALA A 76 11.43 -4.98 -5.89
N ASP A 77 11.92 -3.98 -6.63
CA ASP A 77 12.90 -4.12 -7.71
C ASP A 77 14.14 -3.27 -7.43
N ASN A 78 15.28 -3.68 -8.00
CA ASN A 78 16.45 -2.82 -7.98
C ASN A 78 16.20 -1.54 -8.81
N ARG A 79 16.65 -0.39 -8.29
CA ARG A 79 16.52 0.90 -9.01
C ARG A 79 17.62 1.10 -10.05
N PHE A 80 18.75 0.41 -9.90
CA PHE A 80 19.93 0.53 -10.75
C PHE A 80 20.20 -0.76 -11.51
N GLY A 81 20.92 -0.67 -12.63
CA GLY A 81 21.26 -1.82 -13.47
C GLY A 81 20.06 -2.38 -14.23
N ASP A 82 19.95 -3.71 -14.30
CA ASP A 82 18.91 -4.44 -15.04
C ASP A 82 17.52 -4.46 -14.35
N ARG A 83 17.39 -3.72 -13.24
CA ARG A 83 16.18 -3.64 -12.41
C ARG A 83 15.67 -5.00 -11.98
N ALA A 84 16.56 -5.97 -11.73
CA ALA A 84 16.18 -7.29 -11.29
C ALA A 84 15.21 -7.24 -10.11
N GLY A 85 14.17 -8.06 -10.20
CA GLY A 85 13.25 -8.28 -9.13
C GLY A 85 13.93 -8.94 -7.92
N LEU A 86 13.54 -8.52 -6.72
CA LEU A 86 14.28 -8.85 -5.50
C LEU A 86 13.72 -10.07 -4.76
N LEU A 87 12.53 -10.54 -5.12
CA LEU A 87 11.80 -11.61 -4.43
C LEU A 87 11.75 -12.86 -5.30
N ASP A 88 11.79 -14.05 -4.69
CA ASP A 88 11.45 -15.28 -5.40
C ASP A 88 9.92 -15.38 -5.50
N LEU A 89 9.35 -14.80 -6.55
CA LEU A 89 7.89 -14.77 -6.75
C LEU A 89 7.30 -16.16 -6.97
N ALA A 90 8.03 -17.08 -7.61
CA ALA A 90 7.55 -18.44 -7.83
C ALA A 90 7.45 -19.19 -6.49
N ARG A 91 8.44 -19.03 -5.62
CA ARG A 91 8.38 -19.58 -4.26
C ARG A 91 7.29 -18.91 -3.43
N LEU A 92 7.16 -17.58 -3.52
CA LEU A 92 6.10 -16.86 -2.80
C LEU A 92 4.71 -17.33 -3.23
N GLU A 93 4.49 -17.55 -4.52
CA GLU A 93 3.26 -18.13 -5.07
C GLU A 93 3.00 -19.53 -4.48
N MET A 94 3.98 -20.43 -4.52
CA MET A 94 3.84 -21.78 -3.95
C MET A 94 3.48 -21.76 -2.46
N GLU A 95 4.08 -20.85 -1.69
CA GLU A 95 3.90 -20.80 -0.23
C GLU A 95 2.64 -20.03 0.21
N THR A 96 2.13 -19.10 -0.60
CA THR A 96 1.05 -18.18 -0.19
C THR A 96 -0.18 -18.18 -1.09
N GLY A 97 -0.04 -18.68 -2.32
CA GLY A 97 -1.00 -18.55 -3.40
C GLY A 97 -1.04 -17.16 -4.04
N LEU A 98 -0.14 -16.24 -3.66
CA LEU A 98 -0.07 -14.90 -4.26
C LEU A 98 0.62 -14.95 -5.62
N VAL A 99 -0.13 -14.62 -6.66
CA VAL A 99 0.37 -14.48 -8.03
C VAL A 99 0.61 -13.01 -8.37
N PRO A 100 1.67 -12.67 -9.13
CA PRO A 100 1.90 -11.31 -9.58
C PRO A 100 0.96 -10.91 -10.70
N VAL A 101 0.50 -9.66 -10.68
CA VAL A 101 -0.14 -9.03 -11.83
C VAL A 101 0.89 -8.95 -12.97
N PRO A 102 0.57 -9.47 -14.17
CA PRO A 102 1.51 -9.47 -15.28
C PRO A 102 1.77 -8.04 -15.78
N ILE A 103 3.03 -7.72 -16.03
CA ILE A 103 3.46 -6.43 -16.60
C ILE A 103 4.30 -6.64 -17.86
N THR A 104 4.32 -5.63 -18.71
CA THR A 104 5.10 -5.64 -19.96
C THR A 104 6.31 -4.72 -19.89
N GLY A 105 7.35 -5.02 -20.66
CA GLY A 105 8.47 -4.09 -20.91
C GLY A 105 9.36 -3.78 -19.70
N ASN A 106 9.39 -4.64 -18.68
CA ASN A 106 10.13 -4.39 -17.44
C ASN A 106 11.43 -5.21 -17.31
N GLY A 107 11.86 -5.89 -18.38
CA GLY A 107 13.09 -6.68 -18.39
C GLY A 107 13.06 -7.78 -17.33
N LYS A 108 14.02 -7.76 -16.41
CA LYS A 108 14.14 -8.72 -15.29
C LYS A 108 13.43 -8.27 -14.01
N GLY A 109 12.81 -7.09 -14.00
CA GLY A 109 12.09 -6.58 -12.84
C GLY A 109 10.70 -7.18 -12.69
N HIS A 110 10.26 -7.34 -11.45
CA HIS A 110 8.92 -7.85 -11.13
C HIS A 110 7.83 -6.80 -11.31
N GLY A 111 8.16 -5.51 -11.14
CA GLY A 111 7.18 -4.46 -10.94
C GLY A 111 7.35 -3.23 -11.81
N TRP A 112 6.27 -2.48 -12.00
CA TRP A 112 6.34 -1.23 -12.74
C TRP A 112 6.86 -0.09 -11.87
N ARG A 113 8.05 0.41 -12.19
CA ARG A 113 8.73 1.48 -11.42
C ARG A 113 8.86 1.14 -9.92
N GLY A 114 9.11 -0.13 -9.62
CA GLY A 114 9.26 -0.65 -8.25
C GLY A 114 7.93 -0.95 -7.55
N ASN A 115 6.78 -0.86 -8.22
CA ASN A 115 5.50 -1.35 -7.71
C ASN A 115 5.23 -2.77 -8.21
N VAL A 116 5.06 -3.71 -7.30
CA VAL A 116 4.57 -5.08 -7.59
C VAL A 116 3.20 -5.22 -6.96
N LEU A 117 2.22 -5.69 -7.72
CA LEU A 117 0.90 -6.01 -7.21
C LEU A 117 0.73 -7.53 -7.25
N LEU A 118 0.39 -8.13 -6.11
CA LEU A 118 0.14 -9.55 -5.97
C LEU A 118 -1.31 -9.76 -5.53
N PHE A 119 -1.94 -10.83 -5.99
CA PHE A 119 -3.30 -11.21 -5.62
C PHE A 119 -3.42 -12.72 -5.47
N LYS A 120 -4.34 -13.20 -4.63
CA LYS A 120 -4.46 -14.61 -4.27
C LYS A 120 -5.57 -15.35 -5.02
N ARG A 121 -6.62 -14.64 -5.41
CA ARG A 121 -7.82 -15.19 -6.05
C ARG A 121 -8.35 -14.26 -7.13
N GLY A 122 -8.97 -14.83 -8.15
CA GLY A 122 -9.54 -14.11 -9.28
C GLY A 122 -8.66 -14.17 -10.53
N THR A 123 -9.05 -13.41 -11.55
CA THR A 123 -8.33 -13.31 -12.83
C THR A 123 -8.09 -11.84 -13.18
N VAL A 124 -6.91 -11.53 -13.70
CA VAL A 124 -6.59 -10.18 -14.18
C VAL A 124 -7.30 -9.96 -15.51
N ARG A 125 -8.20 -8.97 -15.55
CA ARG A 125 -8.92 -8.56 -16.76
C ARG A 125 -8.11 -7.55 -17.57
N ASP A 126 -7.54 -6.54 -16.91
CA ASP A 126 -6.77 -5.49 -17.56
C ASP A 126 -5.65 -4.96 -16.66
N VAL A 127 -4.58 -4.47 -17.27
CA VAL A 127 -3.41 -3.90 -16.59
C VAL A 127 -2.92 -2.65 -17.32
N HIS A 128 -2.82 -1.54 -16.59
CA HIS A 128 -2.21 -0.31 -17.09
C HIS A 128 -0.98 0.10 -16.28
N GLN A 129 0.11 0.32 -17.00
CA GLN A 129 1.39 0.78 -16.45
C GLN A 129 1.52 2.28 -16.67
N ILE A 130 1.27 3.08 -15.64
CA ILE A 130 1.21 4.54 -15.75
C ILE A 130 2.52 5.16 -15.27
N LYS A 131 3.14 6.02 -16.09
CA LYS A 131 4.26 6.87 -15.66
C LYS A 131 3.69 8.07 -14.92
N LEU A 132 4.08 8.24 -13.67
CA LEU A 132 3.63 9.36 -12.85
C LEU A 132 4.53 10.58 -13.08
N PRO A 133 3.97 11.81 -13.15
CA PRO A 133 4.75 13.02 -13.41
C PRO A 133 5.72 13.33 -12.26
N GLY A 134 6.84 13.97 -12.57
CA GLY A 134 7.83 14.40 -11.58
C GLY A 134 9.26 14.03 -11.95
N LEU A 135 10.21 14.48 -11.12
CA LEU A 135 11.65 14.26 -11.35
C LEU A 135 12.06 12.81 -11.08
N GLU A 136 11.46 12.21 -10.04
CA GLU A 136 11.71 10.82 -9.71
C GLU A 136 10.93 9.90 -10.65
N PRO A 137 11.50 8.77 -11.09
CA PRO A 137 10.85 7.82 -11.99
C PRO A 137 9.78 7.00 -11.26
N ARG A 138 8.69 7.65 -10.83
CA ARG A 138 7.56 7.03 -10.14
C ARG A 138 6.55 6.48 -11.15
N GLY A 139 5.74 5.53 -10.69
CA GLY A 139 4.70 4.92 -11.50
C GLY A 139 3.53 4.43 -10.65
N ALA A 140 2.42 4.16 -11.32
CA ALA A 140 1.28 3.45 -10.78
C ALA A 140 1.01 2.21 -11.64
N LEU A 141 0.69 1.10 -11.00
CA LEU A 141 0.21 -0.11 -11.64
C LEU A 141 -1.29 -0.21 -11.34
N VAL A 142 -2.11 -0.11 -12.38
CA VAL A 142 -3.57 -0.25 -12.29
C VAL A 142 -3.91 -1.64 -12.79
N ALA A 143 -4.57 -2.44 -11.96
CA ALA A 143 -5.05 -3.77 -12.35
C ALA A 143 -6.55 -3.87 -12.10
N GLU A 144 -7.27 -4.43 -13.05
CA GLU A 144 -8.66 -4.84 -12.87
C GLU A 144 -8.69 -6.35 -12.63
N ILE A 145 -9.21 -6.77 -11.47
CA ILE A 145 -9.21 -8.16 -11.04
C ILE A 145 -10.66 -8.61 -10.88
N ASP A 146 -11.04 -9.60 -11.67
CA ASP A 146 -12.32 -10.30 -11.56
C ASP A 146 -12.24 -11.28 -10.39
N LEU A 147 -12.93 -10.97 -9.30
CA LEU A 147 -12.87 -11.71 -8.04
C LEU A 147 -14.01 -12.71 -7.95
N ASP A 148 -13.92 -13.84 -8.65
CA ASP A 148 -14.91 -14.91 -8.65
C ASP A 148 -16.37 -14.38 -8.73
N GLU A 149 -17.20 -14.61 -7.70
CA GLU A 149 -18.61 -14.19 -7.62
C GLU A 149 -18.82 -12.70 -7.22
N LYS A 150 -17.75 -11.90 -7.14
CA LYS A 150 -17.77 -10.48 -6.74
C LYS A 150 -17.57 -9.55 -7.95
N PRO A 151 -17.99 -8.27 -7.87
CA PRO A 151 -17.68 -7.30 -8.92
C PRO A 151 -16.15 -7.17 -9.12
N THR A 152 -15.77 -6.83 -10.36
CA THR A 152 -14.38 -6.51 -10.71
C THR A 152 -13.83 -5.42 -9.79
N LEU A 153 -12.73 -5.72 -9.10
CA LEU A 153 -12.02 -4.79 -8.25
C LEU A 153 -10.89 -4.13 -9.04
N ARG A 154 -10.87 -2.81 -9.10
CA ARG A 154 -9.71 -2.05 -9.58
C ARG A 154 -8.75 -1.82 -8.42
N VAL A 155 -7.47 -2.12 -8.61
CA VAL A 155 -6.42 -1.86 -7.64
C VAL A 155 -5.36 -0.99 -8.28
N ILE A 156 -5.11 0.17 -7.68
CA ILE A 156 -4.06 1.11 -8.07
C ILE A 156 -2.94 0.98 -7.04
N ALA A 157 -1.84 0.33 -7.41
CA ALA A 157 -0.61 0.29 -6.62
C ALA A 157 0.29 1.46 -7.02
N ALA A 158 0.61 2.36 -6.10
CA ALA A 158 1.39 3.57 -6.39
C ALA A 158 2.51 3.81 -5.37
N HIS A 159 3.59 4.44 -5.84
CA HIS A 159 4.65 4.95 -4.98
C HIS A 159 4.91 6.40 -5.37
N LEU A 160 4.45 7.36 -4.56
CA LEU A 160 4.54 8.78 -4.90
C LEU A 160 5.93 9.35 -4.57
N GLY A 161 6.25 10.49 -5.19
CA GLY A 161 7.54 11.18 -5.03
C GLY A 161 7.72 11.83 -3.65
N LEU A 162 8.98 12.14 -3.34
CA LEU A 162 9.39 12.76 -2.08
C LEU A 162 9.09 14.27 -2.05
N LEU A 163 9.04 14.91 -3.21
CA LEU A 163 8.71 16.34 -3.32
C LEU A 163 7.20 16.56 -3.27
N ARG A 164 6.75 17.49 -2.41
CA ARG A 164 5.33 17.81 -2.25
C ARG A 164 4.66 18.20 -3.57
N HIS A 165 5.33 19.02 -4.38
CA HIS A 165 4.79 19.43 -5.68
C HIS A 165 4.60 18.23 -6.62
N SER A 166 5.60 17.34 -6.72
CA SER A 166 5.47 16.10 -7.47
C SER A 166 4.29 15.26 -6.97
N ARG A 167 4.12 15.07 -5.65
CA ARG A 167 2.95 14.34 -5.13
C ARG A 167 1.62 14.96 -5.52
N SER A 168 1.52 16.29 -5.54
CA SER A 168 0.29 16.96 -5.97
C SER A 168 -0.02 16.71 -7.45
N GLU A 169 0.98 16.74 -8.34
CA GLU A 169 0.80 16.39 -9.76
C GLU A 169 0.44 14.90 -9.93
N GLN A 170 1.09 14.02 -9.18
CA GLN A 170 0.84 12.59 -9.24
C GLN A 170 -0.54 12.22 -8.68
N ALA A 171 -1.00 12.91 -7.62
CA ALA A 171 -2.36 12.75 -7.11
C ALA A 171 -3.41 13.16 -8.15
N ARG A 172 -3.16 14.21 -8.95
CA ARG A 172 -4.03 14.56 -10.08
C ARG A 172 -4.00 13.52 -11.18
N ALA A 173 -2.83 12.99 -11.53
CA ALA A 173 -2.75 11.88 -12.49
C ALA A 173 -3.55 10.64 -12.03
N VAL A 174 -3.60 10.36 -10.73
CA VAL A 174 -4.47 9.29 -10.18
C VAL A 174 -5.96 9.62 -10.36
N LEU A 175 -6.37 10.88 -10.21
CA LEU A 175 -7.74 11.30 -10.51
C LEU A 175 -8.08 11.16 -12.00
N ASP A 176 -7.15 11.50 -12.89
CA ASP A 176 -7.37 11.37 -14.34
C ASP A 176 -7.57 9.90 -14.76
N ILE A 177 -6.83 8.97 -14.14
CA ILE A 177 -7.05 7.52 -14.29
C ILE A 177 -8.48 7.15 -13.84
N MET A 178 -8.95 7.71 -12.73
CA MET A 178 -10.28 7.43 -12.21
C MET A 178 -11.40 8.03 -13.06
N SER A 179 -11.19 9.18 -13.69
CA SER A 179 -12.18 9.85 -14.53
C SER A 179 -12.30 9.27 -15.94
N SER A 180 -11.27 8.60 -16.44
CA SER A 180 -11.22 8.06 -17.81
C SER A 180 -11.78 6.64 -17.94
N ALA A 181 -12.14 6.01 -16.83
CA ALA A 181 -12.57 4.62 -16.81
C ALA A 181 -13.95 4.48 -16.15
N ASP A 182 -14.66 3.41 -16.50
CA ASP A 182 -15.97 3.11 -15.90
C ASP A 182 -15.87 3.02 -14.37
N GLU A 183 -16.93 3.47 -13.69
CA GLU A 183 -16.99 3.41 -12.23
C GLU A 183 -17.01 1.95 -11.77
N ARG A 184 -16.09 1.63 -10.86
CA ARG A 184 -15.88 0.30 -10.28
C ARG A 184 -15.43 0.44 -8.83
N PRO A 185 -15.66 -0.56 -7.95
CA PRO A 185 -14.97 -0.63 -6.68
C PRO A 185 -13.47 -0.53 -6.92
N THR A 186 -12.83 0.49 -6.33
CA THR A 186 -11.42 0.82 -6.56
C THR A 186 -10.69 1.04 -5.26
N LEU A 187 -9.53 0.40 -5.14
CA LEU A 187 -8.57 0.63 -4.06
C LEU A 187 -7.33 1.35 -4.58
N LEU A 188 -6.87 2.37 -3.86
CA LEU A 188 -5.54 2.95 -4.00
C LEU A 188 -4.68 2.50 -2.82
N LEU A 189 -3.58 1.81 -3.11
CA LEU A 189 -2.67 1.21 -2.15
C LEU A 189 -1.25 1.74 -2.42
N GLY A 190 -0.52 2.15 -1.39
CA GLY A 190 0.88 2.51 -1.60
C GLY A 190 1.57 3.33 -0.52
N ASP A 191 2.89 3.45 -0.67
CA ASP A 191 3.68 4.51 -0.06
C ASP A 191 3.42 5.83 -0.81
N LEU A 192 2.54 6.65 -0.24
CA LEU A 192 2.17 7.93 -0.84
C LEU A 192 3.05 9.08 -0.35
N ASN A 193 4.08 8.81 0.46
CA ASN A 193 5.04 9.79 0.98
C ASN A 193 4.40 11.05 1.62
N GLU A 194 3.19 10.93 2.17
CA GLU A 194 2.43 12.07 2.67
C GLU A 194 1.82 11.81 4.04
N TRP A 195 2.53 12.26 5.07
CA TRP A 195 2.11 12.16 6.47
C TRP A 195 1.21 13.31 6.93
N ARG A 196 1.16 14.44 6.21
CA ARG A 196 0.34 15.59 6.64
C ARG A 196 -1.14 15.34 6.39
N LEU A 197 -1.97 15.97 7.20
CA LEU A 197 -3.43 15.87 7.16
C LEU A 197 -4.08 17.17 6.70
N GLY A 198 -5.34 17.07 6.27
CA GLY A 198 -6.15 18.21 5.82
C GLY A 198 -5.52 18.96 4.65
N ASN A 199 -5.77 20.27 4.59
CA ASN A 199 -5.39 21.13 3.45
C ASN A 199 -3.88 21.19 3.15
N ARG A 200 -3.03 20.81 4.11
CA ARG A 200 -1.56 20.80 3.90
C ARG A 200 -1.11 19.53 3.16
N SER A 201 -1.91 18.46 3.22
CA SER A 201 -1.66 17.18 2.55
C SER A 201 -1.77 17.32 1.04
N SER A 202 -0.81 16.78 0.28
CA SER A 202 -0.96 16.63 -1.17
C SER A 202 -2.07 15.64 -1.54
N LEU A 203 -2.46 14.75 -0.63
CA LEU A 203 -3.54 13.78 -0.84
C LEU A 203 -4.93 14.37 -0.67
N ASN A 204 -5.06 15.60 -0.14
CA ASN A 204 -6.37 16.24 0.02
C ASN A 204 -7.12 16.36 -1.32
N THR A 205 -6.39 16.44 -2.43
CA THR A 205 -6.97 16.45 -3.78
C THR A 205 -7.68 15.14 -4.12
N LEU A 206 -7.26 13.99 -3.57
CA LEU A 206 -7.90 12.69 -3.80
C LEU A 206 -9.27 12.56 -3.12
N HIS A 207 -9.62 13.49 -2.22
CA HIS A 207 -10.85 13.45 -1.44
C HIS A 207 -12.11 13.39 -2.32
N THR A 208 -12.09 14.04 -3.48
CA THR A 208 -13.24 14.09 -4.39
C THR A 208 -13.65 12.73 -4.92
N THR A 209 -12.71 11.79 -5.02
CA THR A 209 -12.94 10.46 -5.60
C THR A 209 -12.90 9.36 -4.55
N PHE A 210 -12.04 9.49 -3.54
CA PHE A 210 -11.85 8.47 -2.50
C PHE A 210 -12.50 8.83 -1.16
N GLY A 211 -13.25 9.94 -1.12
CA GLY A 211 -13.88 10.45 0.10
C GLY A 211 -12.87 10.95 1.14
N PRO A 212 -13.29 11.06 2.41
CA PRO A 212 -12.41 11.45 3.50
C PRO A 212 -11.15 10.60 3.55
N LEU A 213 -9.99 11.24 3.79
CA LEU A 213 -8.74 10.50 3.96
C LEU A 213 -8.92 9.44 5.07
N PRO A 214 -8.42 8.21 4.86
CA PRO A 214 -8.51 7.15 5.85
C PRO A 214 -7.78 7.56 7.15
N PRO A 215 -8.03 6.86 8.27
CA PRO A 215 -7.25 7.07 9.49
C PRO A 215 -5.74 7.04 9.19
N ALA A 216 -5.04 8.08 9.64
CA ALA A 216 -3.60 8.18 9.46
C ALA A 216 -2.89 7.21 10.42
N VAL A 217 -2.64 5.99 9.95
CA VAL A 217 -1.96 4.94 10.71
C VAL A 217 -0.45 5.08 10.50
N PRO A 218 0.35 5.34 11.55
CA PRO A 218 1.79 5.45 11.43
C PRO A 218 2.43 4.12 11.03
N THR A 219 3.29 4.17 10.01
CA THR A 219 4.04 3.02 9.48
C THR A 219 5.54 3.28 9.43
N PHE A 220 5.97 4.55 9.54
CA PHE A 220 7.37 4.96 9.41
C PHE A 220 7.84 5.84 10.59
N PRO A 221 9.10 5.73 11.04
CA PRO A 221 10.00 4.59 10.80
C PRO A 221 9.47 3.34 11.53
N SER A 222 9.76 2.16 11.00
CA SER A 222 9.23 0.89 11.52
C SER A 222 9.61 0.59 12.98
N SER A 223 10.79 1.01 13.42
CA SER A 223 11.27 0.85 14.79
C SER A 223 10.53 1.71 15.82
N LEU A 224 9.97 2.84 15.37
CA LEU A 224 9.14 3.74 16.18
C LEU A 224 8.15 4.46 15.25
N PRO A 225 7.00 3.83 14.93
CA PRO A 225 6.07 4.37 13.94
C PRO A 225 5.47 5.69 14.41
N LEU A 226 5.70 6.76 13.64
CA LEU A 226 5.28 8.14 13.94
C LEU A 226 4.60 8.82 12.76
N LEU A 227 5.04 8.51 11.55
CA LEU A 227 4.58 9.09 10.30
C LEU A 227 3.74 8.07 9.53
N ALA A 228 2.59 8.50 9.05
CA ALA A 228 1.72 7.69 8.22
C ALA A 228 2.06 8.02 6.76
N LEU A 229 3.05 7.35 6.15
CA LEU A 229 3.39 7.58 4.74
C LEU A 229 2.55 6.72 3.80
N ASP A 230 2.28 5.49 4.23
CA ASP A 230 1.49 4.50 3.50
C ASP A 230 -0.02 4.76 3.65
N ARG A 231 -0.79 4.52 2.59
CA ARG A 231 -2.25 4.69 2.56
C ARG A 231 -2.94 3.54 1.84
N ILE A 232 -4.14 3.23 2.33
CA ILE A 232 -5.14 2.38 1.68
C ILE A 232 -6.43 3.21 1.61
N MET A 233 -6.89 3.51 0.41
CA MET A 233 -8.07 4.35 0.14
C MET A 233 -9.04 3.61 -0.77
N ALA A 234 -10.35 3.85 -0.61
CA ALA A 234 -11.40 3.25 -1.44
C ALA A 234 -12.31 4.34 -2.03
N ASN A 235 -12.77 4.17 -3.26
CA ASN A 235 -13.68 5.13 -3.90
C ASN A 235 -15.14 5.01 -3.45
N ARG A 236 -15.54 3.89 -2.82
CA ARG A 236 -16.88 3.71 -2.26
C ARG A 236 -16.85 3.68 -0.73
N HIS A 237 -17.83 4.35 -0.14
CA HIS A 237 -17.98 4.40 1.30
C HIS A 237 -18.28 3.01 1.89
N GLY A 238 -17.65 2.67 3.01
CA GLY A 238 -17.87 1.39 3.69
C GLY A 238 -17.11 0.19 3.13
N MET A 239 -16.38 0.36 2.01
CA MET A 239 -15.52 -0.72 1.48
C MET A 239 -14.40 -1.11 2.45
N ILE A 240 -13.83 -0.14 3.17
CA ILE A 240 -12.75 -0.38 4.14
C ILE A 240 -13.33 -0.33 5.55
N SER A 241 -13.22 -1.43 6.30
CA SER A 241 -13.77 -1.52 7.66
C SER A 241 -12.74 -1.22 8.75
N THR A 242 -11.48 -1.57 8.53
CA THR A 242 -10.39 -1.39 9.50
C THR A 242 -9.08 -1.22 8.76
N VAL A 243 -8.22 -0.32 9.24
CA VAL A 243 -6.87 -0.07 8.70
C VAL A 243 -5.88 -0.10 9.87
N GLU A 244 -4.87 -0.96 9.78
CA GLU A 244 -3.91 -1.21 10.86
C GLU A 244 -2.50 -1.44 10.31
N ALA A 245 -1.48 -1.03 11.07
CA ALA A 245 -0.10 -1.38 10.76
C ALA A 245 0.17 -2.80 11.29
N HIS A 246 0.76 -3.65 10.45
CA HIS A 246 1.24 -4.96 10.85
C HIS A 246 2.54 -4.81 11.63
N ASP A 247 2.40 -4.53 12.94
CA ASP A 247 3.49 -4.19 13.85
C ASP A 247 3.96 -5.44 14.64
N THR A 248 4.82 -6.26 14.02
CA THR A 248 5.41 -7.47 14.61
C THR A 248 6.91 -7.28 14.82
N PRO A 249 7.55 -8.07 15.71
CA PRO A 249 9.00 -8.04 15.85
C PRO A 249 9.74 -8.23 14.52
N LEU A 250 9.19 -9.06 13.61
CA LEU A 250 9.76 -9.29 12.29
C LEU A 250 9.61 -8.05 11.40
N SER A 251 8.39 -7.49 11.28
CA SER A 251 8.15 -6.36 10.38
C SER A 251 8.91 -5.09 10.80
N ARG A 252 9.14 -4.89 12.10
CA ARG A 252 10.00 -3.81 12.64
C ARG A 252 11.45 -3.85 12.18
N VAL A 253 11.95 -5.03 11.81
CA VAL A 253 13.35 -5.20 11.37
C VAL A 253 13.44 -5.34 9.86
N ALA A 254 12.41 -5.88 9.21
CA ALA A 254 12.41 -6.27 7.81
C ALA A 254 12.50 -5.12 6.79
N SER A 255 11.98 -3.94 7.15
CA SER A 255 11.99 -2.72 6.34
C SER A 255 11.99 -1.51 7.28
N ASP A 256 12.30 -0.32 6.76
CA ASP A 256 12.09 0.95 7.46
C ASP A 256 10.61 1.38 7.50
N HIS A 257 9.73 0.69 6.76
CA HIS A 257 8.27 0.79 6.87
C HIS A 257 7.66 -0.44 7.55
N LEU A 258 6.59 -0.24 8.32
CA LEU A 258 5.65 -1.32 8.64
C LEU A 258 4.67 -1.53 7.48
N PRO A 259 4.26 -2.78 7.19
CA PRO A 259 3.15 -3.02 6.28
C PRO A 259 1.86 -2.38 6.82
N LEU A 260 1.07 -1.79 5.91
CA LEU A 260 -0.28 -1.32 6.22
C LEU A 260 -1.28 -2.36 5.71
N THR A 261 -2.22 -2.76 6.54
CA THR A 261 -3.26 -3.75 6.22
C THR A 261 -4.64 -3.15 6.37
N ALA A 262 -5.61 -3.66 5.61
CA ALA A 262 -7.00 -3.31 5.77
C ALA A 262 -7.92 -4.50 5.46
N PHE A 263 -9.08 -4.50 6.10
CA PHE A 263 -10.18 -5.40 5.74
C PHE A 263 -11.11 -4.70 4.75
N VAL A 264 -11.39 -5.37 3.64
CA VAL A 264 -12.18 -4.85 2.52
C VAL A 264 -13.41 -5.71 2.26
N ARG A 265 -14.55 -5.04 2.10
CA ARG A 265 -15.83 -5.61 1.66
C ARG A 265 -16.21 -5.00 0.31
N LEU A 266 -16.58 -5.85 -0.64
CA LEU A 266 -17.01 -5.45 -1.99
C LEU A 266 -18.52 -5.48 -2.13
#